data_AF-A0A359G454-F1
#
_entry.id   AF-A0A359G454-F1
#
_cell.length_a   1.000
_cell.length_b   1.000
_cell.length_c   1.000
_cell.angle_alpha   90.00
_cell.angle_beta   90.00
_cell.angle_gamma   90.00
#
_symmetry.space_group_name_H-M   'P 1'
#
loop_
_entity.id
_entity.type
_entity.pdbx_description
1 polymer ?
#
loop_
_entity_poly.entity_id
_entity_poly.type
_entity_poly.pdbx_seq_one_letter_code
_entity_poly.pdbx_strand_id
1 'polypeptide(L)'
;MNHGISVLFRAIPLAMAAFCFAYGAYVYTAGDDPLRLTAGPVVFFLGSICMALYCTAATIIRQIVGTYTETAKYIFPAIGYSFALATIICGVFILTSQTSGSLVTGHVVCGLGLITVCVATAATASSRFSLIPRNSADASFSINPQGFTIGQSVTLIGIVSATALAAWVWCILLFVRGTLPAHIVAGSVMFGIACICTSLIALVASIARQIRGSYSMREKSKWSSLVITMGSLAFILGIVLLIVLRSQTINFVGFVLFGLALICWSISSKVILLAKIWHTEFPLANRIPIIPVITALACLFLAAFLFEATDFAHKYYVPARVLTGFGAICFTLYSIVSILESGASKK
;
A
#
# COMPACT_ATOMS: atom_id res chain seq x y z
N MET A 1 -20.15 -7.56 -14.11
CA MET A 1 -18.76 -7.81 -14.54
C MET A 1 -18.73 -9.15 -15.27
N ASN A 2 -18.09 -9.25 -16.45
CA ASN A 2 -17.99 -10.54 -17.16
C ASN A 2 -16.94 -11.46 -16.47
N HIS A 3 -16.98 -12.75 -16.79
CA HIS A 3 -16.09 -13.74 -16.15
C HIS A 3 -14.60 -13.48 -16.46
N GLY A 4 -14.26 -13.14 -17.70
CA GLY A 4 -12.87 -12.87 -18.12
C GLY A 4 -12.22 -11.71 -17.36
N ILE A 5 -12.92 -10.57 -17.22
CA ILE A 5 -12.45 -9.40 -16.49
C ILE A 5 -12.31 -9.70 -14.98
N SER A 6 -13.24 -10.49 -14.42
CA SER A 6 -13.15 -10.98 -13.03
C SER A 6 -11.89 -11.83 -12.79
N VAL A 7 -11.51 -12.68 -13.73
CA VAL A 7 -10.26 -13.47 -13.65
C VAL A 7 -9.05 -12.56 -13.79
N LEU A 8 -9.03 -11.69 -14.81
CA LEU A 8 -7.91 -10.78 -15.08
C LEU A 8 -7.57 -9.90 -13.87
N PHE A 9 -8.56 -9.23 -13.28
CA PHE A 9 -8.32 -8.32 -12.17
C PHE A 9 -7.91 -9.02 -10.86
N ARG A 10 -8.22 -10.31 -10.69
CA ARG A 10 -7.65 -11.13 -9.60
C ARG A 10 -6.24 -11.63 -9.91
N ALA A 11 -5.95 -11.91 -11.19
CA ALA A 11 -4.65 -12.40 -11.62
C ALA A 11 -3.57 -11.32 -11.54
N ILE A 12 -3.89 -10.04 -11.80
CA ILE A 12 -2.92 -8.94 -11.75
C ILE A 12 -2.17 -8.87 -10.40
N PRO A 13 -2.83 -8.78 -9.22
CA PRO A 13 -2.14 -8.79 -7.94
C PRO A 13 -1.24 -10.02 -7.72
N LEU A 14 -1.66 -11.21 -8.17
CA LEU A 14 -0.85 -12.43 -8.06
C LEU A 14 0.37 -12.40 -8.97
N ALA A 15 0.20 -11.94 -10.22
CA ALA A 15 1.31 -11.78 -11.16
C ALA A 15 2.33 -10.76 -10.64
N MET A 16 1.87 -9.65 -10.06
CA MET A 16 2.73 -8.64 -9.43
C MET A 16 3.40 -9.18 -8.16
N ALA A 17 2.73 -10.01 -7.37
CA ALA A 17 3.35 -10.69 -6.23
C ALA A 17 4.44 -11.66 -6.69
N ALA A 18 4.16 -12.50 -7.68
CA ALA A 18 5.11 -13.42 -8.28
C ALA A 18 6.32 -12.69 -8.85
N PHE A 19 6.09 -11.56 -9.54
CA PHE A 19 7.16 -10.68 -10.01
C PHE A 19 8.03 -10.19 -8.84
N CYS A 20 7.45 -9.60 -7.79
CA CYS A 20 8.20 -9.09 -6.65
C CYS A 20 9.01 -10.19 -5.94
N PHE A 21 8.40 -11.36 -5.70
CA PHE A 21 9.10 -12.49 -5.08
C PHE A 21 10.23 -13.03 -5.97
N ALA A 22 9.96 -13.29 -7.25
CA ALA A 22 10.95 -13.84 -8.16
C ALA A 22 12.10 -12.84 -8.42
N TYR A 23 11.77 -11.58 -8.69
CA TYR A 23 12.75 -10.54 -8.95
C TYR A 23 13.57 -10.20 -7.68
N GLY A 24 12.92 -10.11 -6.53
CA GLY A 24 13.61 -9.90 -5.25
C GLY A 24 14.55 -11.05 -4.88
N ALA A 25 14.10 -12.30 -5.08
CA ALA A 25 14.94 -13.48 -4.90
C ALA A 25 16.13 -13.47 -5.88
N TYR A 26 15.88 -13.19 -7.15
CA TYR A 26 16.92 -13.07 -8.17
C TYR A 26 17.96 -12.02 -7.78
N VAL A 27 17.54 -10.80 -7.42
CA VAL A 27 18.46 -9.74 -6.97
C VAL A 27 19.24 -10.20 -5.75
N TYR A 28 18.60 -10.84 -4.76
CA TYR A 28 19.29 -11.32 -3.56
C TYR A 28 20.39 -12.34 -3.90
N THR A 29 20.11 -13.29 -4.79
CA THR A 29 21.05 -14.37 -5.12
C THR A 29 22.08 -14.03 -6.19
N ALA A 30 21.78 -13.07 -7.07
CA ALA A 30 22.62 -12.78 -8.23
C ALA A 30 23.76 -11.80 -7.91
N GLY A 31 24.99 -12.19 -8.24
CA GLY A 31 26.21 -11.37 -8.13
C GLY A 31 26.80 -11.31 -6.73
N ASP A 32 27.83 -10.48 -6.54
CA ASP A 32 28.56 -10.34 -5.27
C ASP A 32 28.42 -8.95 -4.62
N ASP A 33 27.63 -8.06 -5.22
CA ASP A 33 27.39 -6.70 -4.72
C ASP A 33 26.67 -6.71 -3.36
N PRO A 34 27.24 -6.12 -2.30
CA PRO A 34 26.59 -6.03 -0.98
C PRO A 34 25.23 -5.31 -1.00
N LEU A 35 24.97 -4.38 -1.93
CA LEU A 35 23.70 -3.66 -2.03
C LEU A 35 22.52 -4.58 -2.37
N ARG A 36 22.80 -5.75 -2.94
CA ARG A 36 21.79 -6.80 -3.19
C ARG A 36 21.14 -7.32 -1.93
N LEU A 37 21.87 -7.31 -0.80
CA LEU A 37 21.37 -7.71 0.53
C LEU A 37 20.35 -6.71 1.10
N THR A 38 20.26 -5.51 0.50
CA THR A 38 19.19 -4.55 0.77
C THR A 38 18.11 -4.60 -0.30
N ALA A 39 18.48 -4.46 -1.57
CA ALA A 39 17.51 -4.39 -2.66
C ALA A 39 16.67 -5.67 -2.79
N GLY A 40 17.31 -6.86 -2.72
CA GLY A 40 16.65 -8.15 -2.90
C GLY A 40 15.54 -8.40 -1.88
N PRO A 41 15.83 -8.40 -0.57
CA PRO A 41 14.80 -8.64 0.45
C PRO A 41 13.71 -7.58 0.45
N VAL A 42 14.05 -6.30 0.26
CA VAL A 42 13.04 -5.24 0.17
C VAL A 42 12.08 -5.51 -0.98
N VAL A 43 12.58 -5.76 -2.19
CA VAL A 43 11.74 -6.08 -3.36
C VAL A 43 10.95 -7.36 -3.16
N PHE A 44 11.56 -8.40 -2.58
CA PHE A 44 10.90 -9.67 -2.29
C PHE A 44 9.66 -9.45 -1.41
N PHE A 45 9.81 -8.72 -0.30
CA PHE A 45 8.71 -8.51 0.64
C PHE A 45 7.66 -7.48 0.18
N LEU A 46 7.90 -6.73 -0.91
CA LEU A 46 6.82 -6.03 -1.61
C LEU A 46 5.78 -7.02 -2.18
N GLY A 47 6.20 -8.26 -2.46
CA GLY A 47 5.29 -9.35 -2.84
C GLY A 47 4.22 -9.63 -1.78
N SER A 48 4.55 -9.50 -0.49
CA SER A 48 3.58 -9.67 0.61
C SER A 48 2.46 -8.63 0.55
N ILE A 49 2.78 -7.38 0.18
CA ILE A 49 1.78 -6.33 -0.04
C ILE A 49 0.88 -6.71 -1.22
N CYS A 50 1.45 -7.17 -2.34
CA CYS A 50 0.69 -7.65 -3.49
C CYS A 50 -0.22 -8.84 -3.15
N MET A 51 0.21 -9.75 -2.28
CA MET A 51 -0.63 -10.85 -1.76
C MET A 51 -1.79 -10.35 -0.90
N ALA A 52 -1.58 -9.35 -0.06
CA ALA A 52 -2.68 -8.73 0.69
C ALA A 52 -3.64 -7.95 -0.23
N LEU A 53 -3.13 -7.32 -1.29
CA LEU A 53 -3.95 -6.67 -2.32
C LEU A 53 -4.75 -7.71 -3.13
N TYR A 54 -4.18 -8.88 -3.43
CA TYR A 54 -4.91 -10.01 -3.99
C TYR A 54 -6.09 -10.41 -3.11
N CYS A 55 -5.87 -10.52 -1.79
CA CYS A 55 -6.93 -10.86 -0.85
C CYS A 55 -8.07 -9.82 -0.88
N THR A 56 -7.73 -8.53 -1.02
CA THR A 56 -8.71 -7.45 -1.23
C THR A 56 -9.48 -7.65 -2.55
N ALA A 57 -8.77 -7.84 -3.67
CA ALA A 57 -9.36 -8.04 -5.00
C ALA A 57 -10.31 -9.25 -5.00
N ALA A 58 -9.84 -10.38 -4.51
CA ALA A 58 -10.59 -11.63 -4.46
C ALA A 58 -11.84 -11.51 -3.58
N THR A 59 -11.73 -10.80 -2.45
CA THR A 59 -12.87 -10.52 -1.55
C THR A 59 -13.94 -9.71 -2.26
N ILE A 60 -13.58 -8.60 -2.92
CA ILE A 60 -14.55 -7.71 -3.57
C ILE A 60 -15.13 -8.35 -4.84
N ILE A 61 -14.29 -8.90 -5.71
CA ILE A 61 -14.72 -9.51 -6.98
C ILE A 61 -15.69 -10.68 -6.74
N ARG A 62 -15.38 -11.56 -5.78
CA ARG A 62 -16.26 -12.70 -5.50
C ARG A 62 -17.63 -12.24 -4.99
N GLN A 63 -17.71 -11.12 -4.26
CA GLN A 63 -19.00 -10.53 -3.87
C GLN A 63 -19.76 -10.00 -5.08
N ILE A 64 -19.08 -9.28 -5.99
CA ILE A 64 -19.68 -8.73 -7.21
C ILE A 64 -20.24 -9.84 -8.12
N VAL A 65 -19.57 -11.00 -8.20
CA VAL A 65 -19.95 -12.13 -9.07
C VAL A 65 -20.81 -13.18 -8.33
N GLY A 66 -21.13 -12.98 -7.05
CA GLY A 66 -21.98 -13.90 -6.28
C GLY A 66 -21.32 -15.24 -5.89
N THR A 67 -19.98 -15.30 -5.83
CA THR A 67 -19.19 -16.49 -5.47
C THR A 67 -18.42 -16.33 -4.16
N TYR A 68 -18.83 -15.38 -3.33
CA TYR A 68 -18.24 -15.13 -2.02
C TYR A 68 -18.92 -15.99 -0.96
N THR A 69 -18.15 -16.88 -0.34
CA THR A 69 -18.62 -17.84 0.65
C THR A 69 -18.20 -17.41 2.06
N GLU A 70 -18.85 -17.97 3.09
CA GLU A 70 -18.42 -17.76 4.48
C GLU A 70 -16.98 -18.26 4.72
N THR A 71 -16.53 -19.29 4.03
CA THR A 71 -15.13 -19.74 4.12
C THR A 71 -14.16 -18.67 3.59
N ALA A 72 -14.48 -18.06 2.44
CA ALA A 72 -13.65 -17.04 1.82
C ALA A 72 -13.48 -15.79 2.71
N LYS A 73 -14.50 -15.49 3.52
CA LYS A 73 -14.50 -14.39 4.49
C LYS A 73 -13.43 -14.52 5.58
N TYR A 74 -13.01 -15.74 5.93
CA TYR A 74 -11.95 -15.95 6.91
C TYR A 74 -10.60 -16.26 6.25
N ILE A 75 -10.60 -17.01 5.13
CA ILE A 75 -9.36 -17.41 4.45
C ILE A 75 -8.59 -16.21 3.90
N PHE A 76 -9.24 -15.26 3.20
CA PHE A 76 -8.51 -14.15 2.59
C PHE A 76 -7.86 -13.22 3.62
N PRO A 77 -8.55 -12.80 4.70
CA PRO A 77 -7.88 -12.11 5.79
C PRO A 77 -6.73 -12.92 6.41
N ALA A 78 -6.94 -14.22 6.68
CA ALA A 78 -5.91 -15.07 7.29
C ALA A 78 -4.63 -15.14 6.43
N ILE A 79 -4.76 -15.28 5.11
CA ILE A 79 -3.63 -15.25 4.17
C ILE A 79 -2.91 -13.89 4.25
N GLY A 80 -3.65 -12.79 4.15
CA GLY A 80 -3.08 -11.44 4.20
C GLY A 80 -2.30 -11.17 5.48
N TYR A 81 -2.87 -11.50 6.65
CA TYR A 81 -2.19 -11.33 7.93
C TYR A 81 -1.03 -12.32 8.12
N SER A 82 -1.09 -13.52 7.54
CA SER A 82 0.03 -14.48 7.59
C SER A 82 1.24 -13.94 6.83
N PHE A 83 1.04 -13.38 5.63
CA PHE A 83 2.10 -12.70 4.89
C PHE A 83 2.64 -11.49 5.66
N ALA A 84 1.77 -10.72 6.33
CA ALA A 84 2.20 -9.59 7.15
C ALA A 84 3.10 -10.05 8.31
N LEU A 85 2.68 -11.07 9.05
CA LEU A 85 3.42 -11.64 10.16
C LEU A 85 4.76 -12.21 9.70
N ALA A 86 4.77 -13.00 8.63
CA ALA A 86 5.99 -13.57 8.05
C ALA A 86 6.98 -12.48 7.64
N THR A 87 6.50 -11.41 6.98
CA THR A 87 7.34 -10.27 6.61
C THR A 87 7.96 -9.59 7.84
N ILE A 88 7.18 -9.35 8.91
CA ILE A 88 7.70 -8.73 10.13
C ILE A 88 8.76 -9.64 10.78
N ILE A 89 8.46 -10.93 10.94
CA ILE A 89 9.39 -11.90 11.52
C ILE A 89 10.70 -11.94 10.74
N CYS A 90 10.63 -12.03 9.40
CA CYS A 90 11.82 -12.00 8.55
C CYS A 90 12.59 -10.67 8.68
N GLY A 91 11.89 -9.54 8.76
CA GLY A 91 12.51 -8.24 8.99
C GLY A 91 13.27 -8.16 10.32
N VAL A 92 12.71 -8.72 11.39
CA VAL A 92 13.38 -8.82 12.70
C VAL A 92 14.61 -9.71 12.61
N PHE A 93 14.52 -10.88 11.96
CA PHE A 93 15.68 -11.76 11.77
C PHE A 93 16.80 -11.08 10.97
N ILE A 94 16.47 -10.38 9.89
CA ILE A 94 17.43 -9.60 9.10
C ILE A 94 18.05 -8.50 9.97
N LEU A 95 17.28 -7.83 10.82
CA LEU A 95 17.80 -6.78 11.69
C LEU A 95 18.83 -7.33 12.69
N THR A 96 18.62 -8.57 13.17
CA THR A 96 19.52 -9.24 14.11
C THR A 96 20.71 -9.95 13.47
N SER A 97 20.75 -10.07 12.13
CA SER A 97 21.77 -10.89 11.43
C SER A 97 23.17 -10.28 11.40
N GLN A 98 23.31 -8.99 11.70
CA GLN A 98 24.56 -8.21 11.61
C GLN A 98 25.25 -8.27 10.23
N THR A 99 24.54 -8.68 9.18
CA THR A 99 25.07 -8.70 7.81
C THR A 99 25.14 -7.29 7.23
N SER A 100 25.91 -7.08 6.17
CA SER A 100 25.96 -5.76 5.49
C SER A 100 24.56 -5.31 5.06
N GLY A 101 24.21 -4.06 5.35
CA GLY A 101 22.89 -3.48 5.06
C GLY A 101 21.75 -3.92 5.98
N SER A 102 21.97 -4.89 6.89
CA SER A 102 20.94 -5.46 7.80
C SER A 102 20.12 -4.41 8.54
N LEU A 103 20.75 -3.31 8.98
CA LEU A 103 20.06 -2.22 9.66
C LEU A 103 18.97 -1.61 8.80
N VAL A 104 19.30 -1.19 7.57
CA VAL A 104 18.32 -0.59 6.66
C VAL A 104 17.30 -1.64 6.24
N THR A 105 17.78 -2.80 5.77
CA THR A 105 16.93 -3.88 5.25
C THR A 105 15.92 -4.34 6.29
N GLY A 106 16.35 -4.65 7.51
CA GLY A 106 15.49 -5.17 8.56
C GLY A 106 14.38 -4.20 8.97
N HIS A 107 14.72 -2.92 9.14
CA HIS A 107 13.74 -1.87 9.42
C HIS A 107 12.72 -1.71 8.30
N VAL A 108 13.20 -1.63 7.05
CA VAL A 108 12.33 -1.47 5.89
C VAL A 108 11.42 -2.67 5.73
N VAL A 109 11.94 -3.89 5.82
CA VAL A 109 11.16 -5.13 5.71
C VAL A 109 10.10 -5.21 6.82
N CYS A 110 10.44 -4.88 8.08
CA CYS A 110 9.44 -4.78 9.15
C CYS A 110 8.33 -3.77 8.79
N GLY A 111 8.71 -2.59 8.29
CA GLY A 111 7.77 -1.57 7.84
C GLY A 111 6.89 -2.02 6.66
N LEU A 112 7.41 -2.78 5.71
CA LEU A 112 6.60 -3.39 4.64
C LEU A 112 5.56 -4.35 5.23
N GLY A 113 5.93 -5.09 6.27
CA GLY A 113 4.99 -5.92 7.04
C GLY A 113 3.86 -5.10 7.66
N LEU A 114 4.14 -3.91 8.21
CA LEU A 114 3.13 -2.99 8.73
C LEU A 114 2.16 -2.51 7.63
N ILE A 115 2.65 -2.24 6.41
CA ILE A 115 1.79 -1.94 5.26
C ILE A 115 0.92 -3.16 4.94
N THR A 116 1.49 -4.37 4.93
CA THR A 116 0.74 -5.61 4.68
C THR A 116 -0.37 -5.82 5.71
N VAL A 117 -0.14 -5.53 7.00
CA VAL A 117 -1.19 -5.53 8.05
C VAL A 117 -2.33 -4.58 7.66
N CYS A 118 -2.00 -3.35 7.28
CA CYS A 118 -3.00 -2.35 6.92
C CYS A 118 -3.82 -2.77 5.68
N VAL A 119 -3.18 -3.34 4.67
CA VAL A 119 -3.85 -3.84 3.45
C VAL A 119 -4.70 -5.09 3.75
N ALA A 120 -4.22 -6.02 4.59
CA ALA A 120 -5.00 -7.16 5.05
C ALA A 120 -6.25 -6.71 5.85
N THR A 121 -6.11 -5.63 6.62
CA THR A 121 -7.25 -5.00 7.31
C THR A 121 -8.24 -4.40 6.31
N ALA A 122 -7.77 -3.79 5.22
CA ALA A 122 -8.63 -3.32 4.13
C ALA A 122 -9.38 -4.46 3.43
N ALA A 123 -8.73 -5.61 3.21
CA ALA A 123 -9.40 -6.81 2.71
C ALA A 123 -10.51 -7.26 3.68
N THR A 124 -10.22 -7.29 4.98
CA THR A 124 -11.17 -7.66 6.03
C THR A 124 -12.35 -6.68 6.10
N ALA A 125 -12.09 -5.38 6.06
CA ALA A 125 -13.13 -4.35 6.00
C ALA A 125 -14.00 -4.47 4.74
N SER A 126 -13.46 -5.00 3.64
CA SER A 126 -14.19 -5.19 2.39
C SER A 126 -15.08 -6.44 2.36
N SER A 127 -15.20 -7.21 3.45
CA SER A 127 -15.94 -8.48 3.45
C SER A 127 -17.46 -8.33 3.21
N ARG A 128 -17.99 -7.10 3.30
CA ARG A 128 -19.40 -6.77 3.05
C ARG A 128 -19.53 -5.61 2.06
N PHE A 129 -18.61 -5.51 1.11
CA PHE A 129 -18.49 -4.43 0.14
C PHE A 129 -19.79 -4.17 -0.64
N SER A 130 -20.59 -5.21 -0.92
CA SER A 130 -21.87 -5.08 -1.62
C SER A 130 -22.90 -4.18 -0.90
N LEU A 131 -22.71 -3.89 0.39
CA LEU A 131 -23.55 -2.97 1.15
C LEU A 131 -23.26 -1.49 0.86
N ILE A 132 -22.06 -1.13 0.38
CA ILE A 132 -21.71 0.27 0.09
C ILE A 132 -22.66 0.90 -0.94
N PRO A 133 -22.87 0.33 -2.15
CA PRO A 133 -23.78 0.93 -3.12
C PRO A 133 -25.24 0.95 -2.63
N ARG A 134 -25.65 -0.05 -1.84
CA ARG A 134 -27.00 -0.10 -1.23
C ARG A 134 -27.20 1.03 -0.22
N ASN A 135 -26.27 1.21 0.71
CA ASN A 135 -26.34 2.27 1.71
C ASN A 135 -26.22 3.66 1.07
N SER A 136 -25.41 3.80 0.02
CA SER A 136 -25.28 5.05 -0.74
C SER A 136 -26.58 5.44 -1.48
N ALA A 137 -27.44 4.47 -1.80
CA ALA A 137 -28.75 4.72 -2.41
C ALA A 137 -29.86 5.00 -1.40
N ASP A 138 -29.66 4.67 -0.11
CA ASP A 138 -30.62 4.90 0.95
C ASP A 138 -30.70 6.39 1.32
N ALA A 139 -31.83 7.03 1.03
CA ALA A 139 -32.05 8.45 1.31
C ALA A 139 -32.15 8.77 2.83
N SER A 140 -32.37 7.76 3.68
CA SER A 140 -32.56 7.95 5.12
C SER A 140 -31.24 8.08 5.90
N PHE A 141 -30.09 7.79 5.28
CA PHE A 141 -28.78 7.73 5.94
C PHE A 141 -28.80 6.85 7.21
N SER A 142 -29.66 5.82 7.20
CA SER A 142 -29.85 4.96 8.36
C SER A 142 -28.68 3.98 8.54
N ILE A 143 -28.50 3.53 9.78
CA ILE A 143 -27.51 2.51 10.10
C ILE A 143 -28.01 1.19 9.52
N ASN A 144 -27.18 0.54 8.69
CA ASN A 144 -27.56 -0.73 8.09
C ASN A 144 -27.39 -1.89 9.12
N PRO A 145 -28.47 -2.62 9.48
CA PRO A 145 -28.38 -3.76 10.41
C PRO A 145 -27.51 -4.93 9.91
N GLN A 146 -27.39 -5.09 8.59
CA GLN A 146 -26.51 -6.07 7.93
C GLN A 146 -25.06 -5.57 7.84
N GLY A 147 -24.82 -4.29 8.13
CA GLY A 147 -23.50 -3.67 8.17
C GLY A 147 -22.68 -4.08 9.39
N PHE A 148 -21.51 -3.47 9.56
CA PHE A 148 -20.66 -3.73 10.73
C PHE A 148 -21.28 -3.20 12.01
N THR A 149 -21.11 -3.94 13.11
CA THR A 149 -21.39 -3.39 14.45
C THR A 149 -20.42 -2.24 14.75
N ILE A 150 -20.74 -1.43 15.76
CA ILE A 150 -19.83 -0.38 16.24
C ILE A 150 -18.48 -1.00 16.63
N GLY A 151 -18.51 -2.10 17.40
CA GLY A 151 -17.30 -2.82 17.81
C GLY A 151 -16.46 -3.28 16.62
N GLN A 152 -17.07 -3.91 15.60
CA GLN A 152 -16.35 -4.34 14.40
C GLN A 152 -15.71 -3.18 13.63
N SER A 153 -16.45 -2.09 13.42
CA SER A 153 -15.93 -0.90 12.73
C SER A 153 -14.79 -0.24 13.51
N VAL A 154 -14.94 -0.11 14.83
CA VAL A 154 -13.90 0.45 15.71
C VAL A 154 -12.66 -0.44 15.73
N THR A 155 -12.81 -1.76 15.81
CA THR A 155 -11.67 -2.69 15.80
C THR A 155 -10.87 -2.59 14.50
N LEU A 156 -11.54 -2.60 13.33
CA LEU A 156 -10.85 -2.50 12.04
C LEU A 156 -10.08 -1.18 11.90
N ILE A 157 -10.68 -0.06 12.29
CA ILE A 157 -10.02 1.25 12.28
C ILE A 157 -8.90 1.31 13.32
N GLY A 158 -9.10 0.69 14.48
CA GLY A 158 -8.13 0.61 15.57
C GLY A 158 -6.85 -0.13 15.16
N ILE A 159 -6.97 -1.27 14.46
CA ILE A 159 -5.83 -2.05 13.98
C ILE A 159 -4.92 -1.20 13.08
N VAL A 160 -5.48 -0.55 12.05
CA VAL A 160 -4.69 0.30 11.14
C VAL A 160 -4.16 1.55 11.82
N SER A 161 -4.91 2.12 12.77
CA SER A 161 -4.47 3.30 13.53
C SER A 161 -3.29 2.96 14.45
N ALA A 162 -3.35 1.83 15.16
CA ALA A 162 -2.25 1.34 15.99
C ALA A 162 -1.02 1.01 15.14
N THR A 163 -1.22 0.40 13.96
CA THR A 163 -0.14 0.08 13.02
C THR A 163 0.55 1.33 12.48
N ALA A 164 -0.22 2.35 12.10
CA ALA A 164 0.33 3.63 11.67
C ALA A 164 1.06 4.37 12.80
N LEU A 165 0.51 4.35 14.02
CA LEU A 165 1.16 4.92 15.20
C LEU A 165 2.49 4.22 15.47
N ALA A 166 2.53 2.88 15.41
CA ALA A 166 3.76 2.11 15.56
C ALA A 166 4.80 2.50 14.49
N ALA A 167 4.39 2.67 13.23
CA ALA A 167 5.29 3.11 12.17
C ALA A 167 5.85 4.53 12.43
N TRP A 168 5.02 5.47 12.89
CA TRP A 168 5.46 6.82 13.26
C TRP A 168 6.42 6.83 14.44
N VAL A 169 6.09 6.10 15.52
CA VAL A 169 6.97 5.97 16.69
C VAL A 169 8.32 5.38 16.27
N TRP A 170 8.31 4.33 15.45
CA TRP A 170 9.54 3.69 14.96
C TRP A 170 10.36 4.65 14.09
N CYS A 171 9.73 5.37 13.17
CA CYS A 171 10.36 6.42 12.37
C CYS A 171 11.03 7.48 13.25
N ILE A 172 10.32 8.01 14.24
CA ILE A 172 10.84 9.03 15.16
C ILE A 172 12.03 8.49 15.95
N LEU A 173 11.93 7.26 16.47
CA LEU A 173 13.04 6.64 17.21
C LEU A 173 14.30 6.46 16.34
N LEU A 174 14.15 6.12 15.06
CA LEU A 174 15.27 6.03 14.12
C LEU A 174 15.95 7.38 13.90
N PHE A 175 15.19 8.46 13.79
CA PHE A 175 15.78 9.80 13.63
C PHE A 175 16.40 10.34 14.93
N VAL A 176 15.77 10.10 16.08
CA VAL A 176 16.23 10.65 17.37
C VAL A 176 17.42 9.88 17.93
N ARG A 177 17.44 8.55 17.80
CA ARG A 177 18.49 7.69 18.37
C ARG A 177 19.57 7.30 17.35
N GLY A 178 19.33 7.57 16.07
CA GLY A 178 20.23 7.17 14.99
C GLY A 178 21.51 8.01 14.96
N THR A 179 22.66 7.34 14.96
CA THR A 179 23.98 7.98 14.89
C THR A 179 24.70 7.72 13.56
N LEU A 180 24.21 6.77 12.76
CA LEU A 180 24.81 6.36 11.49
C LEU A 180 23.97 6.86 10.30
N PRO A 181 24.58 7.12 9.13
CA PRO A 181 23.84 7.44 7.90
C PRO A 181 22.75 6.42 7.55
N ALA A 182 22.98 5.15 7.89
CA ALA A 182 22.00 4.07 7.72
C ALA A 182 20.69 4.30 8.51
N HIS A 183 20.74 4.96 9.68
CA HIS A 183 19.55 5.31 10.44
C HIS A 183 18.75 6.42 9.76
N ILE A 184 19.42 7.38 9.09
CA ILE A 184 18.74 8.41 8.30
C ILE A 184 18.02 7.75 7.12
N VAL A 185 18.67 6.80 6.44
CA VAL A 185 18.04 6.05 5.33
C VAL A 185 16.84 5.26 5.86
N ALA A 186 17.02 4.43 6.89
CA ALA A 186 15.96 3.61 7.47
C ALA A 186 14.80 4.48 8.00
N GLY A 187 15.10 5.55 8.72
CA GLY A 187 14.12 6.50 9.25
C GLY A 187 13.33 7.20 8.16
N SER A 188 14.00 7.60 7.07
CA SER A 188 13.34 8.25 5.92
C SER A 188 12.41 7.28 5.18
N VAL A 189 12.82 6.03 4.98
CA VAL A 189 11.93 5.02 4.39
C VAL A 189 10.76 4.71 5.34
N MET A 190 11.03 4.58 6.64
CA MET A 190 9.99 4.39 7.66
C MET A 190 9.00 5.56 7.73
N PHE A 191 9.45 6.79 7.48
CA PHE A 191 8.57 7.96 7.35
C PHE A 191 7.57 7.77 6.19
N GLY A 192 8.05 7.41 5.00
CA GLY A 192 7.17 7.15 3.85
C GLY A 192 6.23 5.96 4.11
N ILE A 193 6.70 4.92 4.78
CA ILE A 193 5.87 3.78 5.23
C ILE A 193 4.78 4.25 6.21
N ALA A 194 5.11 5.11 7.18
CA ALA A 194 4.14 5.67 8.11
C ALA A 194 3.09 6.54 7.39
N CYS A 195 3.48 7.30 6.37
CA CYS A 195 2.55 8.01 5.48
C CYS A 195 1.60 7.06 4.75
N ILE A 196 2.09 5.92 4.24
CA ILE A 196 1.24 4.89 3.60
C ILE A 196 0.27 4.28 4.62
N CYS A 197 0.75 3.85 5.80
CA CYS A 197 -0.11 3.28 6.84
C CYS A 197 -1.19 4.28 7.28
N THR A 198 -0.84 5.55 7.45
CA THR A 198 -1.78 6.64 7.76
C THR A 198 -2.81 6.83 6.64
N SER A 199 -2.38 6.72 5.38
CA SER A 199 -3.28 6.77 4.22
C SER A 199 -4.26 5.59 4.19
N LEU A 200 -3.82 4.41 4.64
CA LEU A 200 -4.68 3.23 4.72
C LEU A 200 -5.71 3.31 5.85
N ILE A 201 -5.48 4.11 6.91
CA ILE A 201 -6.53 4.45 7.88
C ILE A 201 -7.73 5.06 7.16
N ALA A 202 -7.50 6.03 6.27
CA ALA A 202 -8.55 6.69 5.52
C ALA A 202 -9.35 5.71 4.66
N LEU A 203 -8.66 4.76 4.01
CA LEU A 203 -9.31 3.73 3.20
C LEU A 203 -10.16 2.78 4.04
N VAL A 204 -9.60 2.21 5.11
CA VAL A 204 -10.32 1.28 6.00
C VAL A 204 -11.49 1.96 6.69
N ALA A 205 -11.29 3.18 7.20
CA ALA A 205 -12.34 3.95 7.85
C ALA A 205 -13.49 4.28 6.89
N SER A 206 -13.17 4.66 5.64
CA SER A 206 -14.17 4.89 4.60
C SER A 206 -15.00 3.64 4.34
N ILE A 207 -14.35 2.51 4.05
CA ILE A 207 -15.03 1.23 3.76
C ILE A 207 -15.90 0.78 4.95
N ALA A 208 -15.34 0.74 6.16
CA ALA A 208 -16.04 0.23 7.33
C ALA A 208 -17.25 1.09 7.70
N ARG A 209 -17.12 2.42 7.65
CA ARG A 209 -18.22 3.35 7.96
C ARG A 209 -19.27 3.38 6.85
N GLN A 210 -18.88 3.25 5.58
CA GLN A 210 -19.84 3.17 4.46
C GLN A 210 -20.64 1.87 4.51
N ILE A 211 -20.01 0.72 4.80
CA ILE A 211 -20.70 -0.57 4.98
C ILE A 211 -21.67 -0.51 6.16
N ARG A 212 -21.32 0.21 7.23
CA ARG A 212 -22.20 0.43 8.39
C ARG A 212 -23.34 1.42 8.10
N GLY A 213 -23.18 2.33 7.13
CA GLY A 213 -24.12 3.43 6.89
C GLY A 213 -23.90 4.65 7.78
N SER A 214 -22.76 4.74 8.49
CA SER A 214 -22.44 5.87 9.39
C SER A 214 -21.37 6.81 8.83
N TYR A 215 -21.11 6.75 7.53
CA TYR A 215 -20.13 7.62 6.88
C TYR A 215 -20.73 9.01 6.63
N SER A 216 -20.20 10.03 7.28
CA SER A 216 -20.75 11.39 7.18
C SER A 216 -20.19 12.17 5.98
N MET A 217 -20.97 13.15 5.49
CA MET A 217 -20.54 14.02 4.39
C MET A 217 -19.32 14.89 4.74
N ARG A 218 -19.13 15.24 6.03
CA ARG A 218 -17.94 15.98 6.50
C ARG A 218 -16.68 15.14 6.42
N GLU A 219 -16.78 13.82 6.59
CA GLU A 219 -15.65 12.90 6.50
C GLU A 219 -15.14 12.73 5.07
N LYS A 220 -16.01 12.92 4.08
CA LYS A 220 -15.68 12.85 2.63
C LYS A 220 -14.42 13.65 2.28
N SER A 221 -14.37 14.90 2.73
CA SER A 221 -13.24 15.80 2.47
C SER A 221 -12.04 15.50 3.38
N LYS A 222 -12.28 15.20 4.67
CA LYS A 222 -11.22 14.93 5.65
C LYS A 222 -10.34 13.75 5.25
N TRP A 223 -10.93 12.62 4.90
CA TRP A 223 -10.18 11.42 4.51
C TRP A 223 -9.43 11.60 3.20
N SER A 224 -10.05 12.25 2.21
CA SER A 224 -9.40 12.55 0.93
C SER A 224 -8.21 13.50 1.13
N SER A 225 -8.39 14.57 1.93
CA SER A 225 -7.34 15.52 2.26
C SER A 225 -6.18 14.85 2.99
N LEU A 226 -6.45 14.00 3.97
CA LEU A 226 -5.42 13.30 4.74
C LEU A 226 -4.46 12.52 3.82
N VAL A 227 -5.00 11.73 2.89
CA VAL A 227 -4.17 10.90 2.00
C VAL A 227 -3.33 11.76 1.04
N ILE A 228 -3.91 12.85 0.51
CA ILE A 228 -3.18 13.80 -0.33
C ILE A 228 -2.03 14.43 0.46
N THR A 229 -2.29 14.89 1.69
CA THR A 229 -1.28 15.46 2.57
C THR A 229 -0.16 14.47 2.87
N MET A 230 -0.47 13.21 3.17
CA MET A 230 0.54 12.19 3.44
C MET A 230 1.44 11.91 2.23
N GLY A 231 0.87 11.82 1.03
CA GLY A 231 1.66 11.71 -0.21
C GLY A 231 2.56 12.93 -0.44
N SER A 232 2.02 14.14 -0.25
CA SER A 232 2.79 15.38 -0.38
C SER A 232 3.91 15.50 0.65
N LEU A 233 3.69 15.07 1.90
CA LEU A 233 4.72 15.08 2.95
C LEU A 233 5.90 14.16 2.58
N ALA A 234 5.62 12.92 2.15
CA ALA A 234 6.66 11.99 1.70
C ALA A 234 7.42 12.54 0.48
N PHE A 235 6.71 13.15 -0.47
CA PHE A 235 7.31 13.75 -1.66
C PHE A 235 8.22 14.94 -1.32
N ILE A 236 7.74 15.87 -0.49
CA ILE A 236 8.51 17.04 -0.06
C ILE A 236 9.77 16.61 0.70
N LEU A 237 9.65 15.63 1.60
CA LEU A 237 10.82 15.08 2.29
C LEU A 237 11.82 14.47 1.30
N GLY A 238 11.33 13.77 0.26
CA GLY A 238 12.18 13.26 -0.82
C GLY A 238 12.98 14.35 -1.53
N ILE A 239 12.34 15.49 -1.86
CA ILE A 239 13.00 16.66 -2.45
C ILE A 239 14.06 17.21 -1.50
N VAL A 240 13.68 17.44 -0.23
CA VAL A 240 14.57 17.99 0.79
C VAL A 240 15.83 17.13 0.94
N LEU A 241 15.68 15.80 1.02
CA LEU A 241 16.83 14.91 1.16
C LEU A 241 17.72 14.87 -0.10
N LEU A 242 17.16 14.98 -1.30
CA LEU A 242 17.96 15.08 -2.52
C LEU A 242 18.81 16.37 -2.57
N ILE A 243 18.28 17.47 -2.03
CA ILE A 243 18.97 18.77 -1.98
C ILE A 243 20.00 18.79 -0.85
N VAL A 244 19.57 18.52 0.39
CA VAL A 244 20.39 18.63 1.60
C VAL A 244 21.52 17.61 1.61
N LEU A 245 21.26 16.38 1.15
CA LEU A 245 22.25 15.32 1.15
C LEU A 245 22.98 15.18 -0.19
N ARG A 246 22.91 16.15 -1.10
CA ARG A 246 23.43 16.05 -2.49
C ARG A 246 24.86 15.50 -2.59
N SER A 247 25.74 15.91 -1.68
CA SER A 247 27.15 15.48 -1.63
C SER A 247 27.37 14.13 -0.93
N GLN A 248 26.33 13.56 -0.31
CA GLN A 248 26.39 12.29 0.40
C GLN A 248 25.92 11.12 -0.47
N THR A 249 26.43 9.93 -0.15
CA THR A 249 26.05 8.67 -0.82
C THR A 249 24.62 8.25 -0.53
N ILE A 250 24.02 8.70 0.57
CA ILE A 250 22.67 8.32 1.01
C ILE A 250 21.53 9.14 0.38
N ASN A 251 21.85 10.16 -0.45
CA ASN A 251 20.83 11.01 -1.07
C ASN A 251 19.83 10.23 -1.94
N PHE A 252 20.22 9.03 -2.40
CA PHE A 252 19.38 8.12 -3.17
C PHE A 252 18.03 7.83 -2.49
N VAL A 253 17.97 7.92 -1.15
CA VAL A 253 16.74 7.67 -0.37
C VAL A 253 15.58 8.59 -0.77
N GLY A 254 15.88 9.78 -1.31
CA GLY A 254 14.86 10.68 -1.84
C GLY A 254 14.06 10.07 -3.00
N PHE A 255 14.69 9.26 -3.85
CA PHE A 255 13.98 8.54 -4.91
C PHE A 255 13.07 7.42 -4.37
N VAL A 256 13.47 6.77 -3.28
CA VAL A 256 12.61 5.80 -2.58
C VAL A 256 11.38 6.50 -2.00
N LEU A 257 11.56 7.68 -1.40
CA LEU A 257 10.46 8.51 -0.89
C LEU A 257 9.49 8.97 -1.99
N PHE A 258 9.99 9.29 -3.19
CA PHE A 258 9.13 9.55 -4.34
C PHE A 258 8.25 8.35 -4.68
N GLY A 259 8.81 7.14 -4.71
CA GLY A 259 8.05 5.91 -4.90
C GLY A 259 6.96 5.70 -3.83
N LEU A 260 7.29 5.92 -2.56
CA LEU A 260 6.33 5.81 -1.44
C LEU A 260 5.23 6.88 -1.52
N ALA A 261 5.56 8.10 -1.95
CA ALA A 261 4.58 9.16 -2.21
C ALA A 261 3.62 8.79 -3.35
N LEU A 262 4.14 8.21 -4.45
CA LEU A 262 3.33 7.70 -5.56
C LEU A 262 2.36 6.60 -5.10
N ILE A 263 2.78 5.71 -4.20
CA ILE A 263 1.89 4.72 -3.58
C ILE A 263 0.77 5.41 -2.76
N CYS A 264 1.10 6.43 -1.96
CA CYS A 264 0.10 7.21 -1.21
C CYS A 264 -0.95 7.84 -2.14
N TRP A 265 -0.51 8.48 -3.23
CA TRP A 265 -1.43 9.05 -4.22
C TRP A 265 -2.22 7.97 -4.97
N SER A 266 -1.65 6.78 -5.22
CA SER A 266 -2.40 5.65 -5.77
C SER A 266 -3.48 5.13 -4.80
N ILE A 267 -3.25 5.17 -3.49
CA ILE A 267 -4.28 4.90 -2.47
C ILE A 267 -5.35 6.00 -2.47
N SER A 268 -4.96 7.26 -2.62
CA SER A 268 -5.89 8.41 -2.64
C SER A 268 -7.02 8.24 -3.65
N SER A 269 -6.71 7.66 -4.82
CA SER A 269 -7.70 7.42 -5.88
C SER A 269 -8.90 6.58 -5.40
N LYS A 270 -8.67 5.61 -4.50
CA LYS A 270 -9.70 4.74 -3.93
C LYS A 270 -10.54 5.48 -2.89
N VAL A 271 -9.86 6.23 -2.02
CA VAL A 271 -10.55 7.03 -0.99
C VAL A 271 -11.43 8.09 -1.64
N ILE A 272 -10.91 8.79 -2.65
CA ILE A 272 -11.64 9.79 -3.43
C ILE A 272 -12.81 9.14 -4.19
N LEU A 273 -12.61 7.97 -4.79
CA LEU A 273 -13.68 7.23 -5.45
C LEU A 273 -14.83 6.93 -4.49
N LEU A 274 -14.52 6.25 -3.38
CA LEU A 274 -15.51 5.88 -2.35
C LEU A 274 -16.22 7.12 -1.79
N ALA A 275 -15.49 8.20 -1.57
CA ALA A 275 -16.04 9.48 -1.17
C ALA A 275 -17.02 10.06 -2.21
N LYS A 276 -16.66 10.03 -3.50
CA LYS A 276 -17.46 10.61 -4.59
C LYS A 276 -18.75 9.84 -4.87
N ILE A 277 -18.74 8.52 -4.80
CA ILE A 277 -19.92 7.67 -5.03
C ILE A 277 -20.92 7.67 -3.86
N TRP A 278 -20.57 8.27 -2.71
CA TRP A 278 -21.42 8.26 -1.51
C TRP A 278 -22.55 9.30 -1.62
N HIS A 279 -23.80 8.83 -1.63
CA HIS A 279 -25.04 9.59 -1.87
C HIS A 279 -24.98 10.57 -3.04
N THR A 280 -24.23 10.23 -4.09
CA THR A 280 -24.14 11.06 -5.30
C THR A 280 -24.07 10.13 -6.50
N GLU A 281 -24.84 10.45 -7.54
CA GLU A 281 -24.62 9.87 -8.86
C GLU A 281 -23.38 10.51 -9.46
N PHE A 282 -22.32 9.73 -9.60
CA PHE A 282 -21.08 10.19 -10.19
C PHE A 282 -20.85 9.40 -11.47
N PRO A 283 -20.77 10.05 -12.65
CA PRO A 283 -20.33 9.37 -13.85
C PRO A 283 -18.89 8.92 -13.60
N LEU A 284 -18.72 7.62 -13.34
CA LEU A 284 -17.45 7.04 -12.94
C LEU A 284 -16.34 7.20 -13.99
N ALA A 285 -16.74 7.51 -15.23
CA ALA A 285 -15.98 8.05 -16.36
C ALA A 285 -14.46 8.02 -16.18
N ASN A 286 -13.82 6.90 -16.55
CA ASN A 286 -12.43 6.66 -17.03
C ASN A 286 -11.23 7.44 -16.41
N ARG A 287 -11.42 8.39 -15.49
CA ARG A 287 -10.41 9.36 -15.04
C ARG A 287 -9.78 8.97 -13.71
N ILE A 288 -10.51 8.27 -12.85
CA ILE A 288 -9.99 7.85 -11.54
C ILE A 288 -8.98 6.69 -11.67
N PRO A 289 -9.19 5.68 -12.54
CA PRO A 289 -8.19 4.62 -12.75
C PRO A 289 -6.87 5.11 -13.36
N ILE A 290 -6.84 6.30 -13.98
CA ILE A 290 -5.62 6.87 -14.59
C ILE A 290 -4.55 7.19 -13.54
N ILE A 291 -4.94 7.60 -12.32
CA ILE A 291 -3.98 7.98 -11.27
C ILE A 291 -3.04 6.80 -10.95
N PRO A 292 -3.53 5.60 -10.58
CA PRO A 292 -2.66 4.43 -10.39
C PRO A 292 -1.77 4.08 -11.59
N VAL A 293 -2.26 4.21 -12.82
CA VAL A 293 -1.47 3.95 -14.04
C VAL A 293 -0.32 4.93 -14.16
N ILE A 294 -0.58 6.23 -14.00
CA ILE A 294 0.47 7.26 -14.01
C ILE A 294 1.48 7.02 -12.90
N THR A 295 1.03 6.69 -11.69
CA THR A 295 1.95 6.40 -10.57
C THR A 295 2.80 5.15 -10.82
N ALA A 296 2.25 4.12 -11.46
CA ALA A 296 2.99 2.91 -11.82
C ALA A 296 4.04 3.20 -12.89
N LEU A 297 3.65 3.89 -13.97
CA LEU A 297 4.58 4.30 -15.04
C LEU A 297 5.66 5.24 -14.51
N ALA A 298 5.32 6.19 -13.63
CA ALA A 298 6.30 7.07 -13.00
C ALA A 298 7.34 6.30 -12.19
N CYS A 299 6.91 5.30 -11.40
CA CYS A 299 7.83 4.41 -10.69
C CYS A 299 8.75 3.64 -11.67
N LEU A 300 8.18 3.06 -12.74
CA LEU A 300 8.94 2.25 -13.69
C LEU A 300 9.91 3.07 -14.55
N PHE A 301 9.49 4.25 -15.02
CA PHE A 301 10.37 5.14 -15.78
C PHE A 301 11.48 5.71 -14.90
N LEU A 302 11.16 6.13 -13.67
CA LEU A 302 12.18 6.56 -12.72
C LEU A 302 13.15 5.42 -12.40
N ALA A 303 12.66 4.18 -12.24
CA ALA A 303 13.51 3.01 -12.08
C ALA A 303 14.45 2.84 -13.28
N ALA A 304 13.95 2.95 -14.52
CA ALA A 304 14.77 2.84 -15.73
C ALA A 304 15.91 3.87 -15.77
N PHE A 305 15.62 5.14 -15.47
CA PHE A 305 16.66 6.17 -15.37
C PHE A 305 17.67 5.87 -14.26
N LEU A 306 17.24 5.30 -13.13
CA LEU A 306 18.15 4.94 -12.04
C LEU A 306 18.97 3.67 -12.33
N PHE A 307 18.46 2.75 -13.15
CA PHE A 307 19.25 1.63 -13.66
C PHE A 307 20.42 2.16 -14.49
N GLU A 308 20.16 3.03 -15.45
CA GLU A 308 21.21 3.72 -16.24
C GLU A 308 22.15 4.51 -15.33
N ALA A 309 21.60 5.26 -14.36
CA ALA A 309 22.41 6.03 -13.42
C ALA A 309 23.32 5.17 -12.53
N THR A 310 23.02 3.87 -12.36
CA THR A 310 23.82 2.96 -11.53
C THR A 310 25.21 2.76 -12.12
N ASP A 311 25.34 2.79 -13.45
CA ASP A 311 26.63 2.65 -14.14
C ASP A 311 27.57 3.84 -13.88
N PHE A 312 26.99 5.02 -13.64
CA PHE A 312 27.75 6.22 -13.27
C PHE A 312 27.95 6.36 -11.77
N ALA A 313 26.96 5.95 -10.97
CA ALA A 313 27.00 6.07 -9.52
C ALA A 313 26.23 4.93 -8.84
N HIS A 314 27.00 4.01 -8.25
CA HIS A 314 26.51 2.77 -7.66
C HIS A 314 25.45 2.93 -6.55
N LYS A 315 25.37 4.12 -5.93
CA LYS A 315 24.34 4.45 -4.92
C LYS A 315 22.90 4.34 -5.42
N TYR A 316 22.67 4.37 -6.74
CA TYR A 316 21.34 4.22 -7.35
C TYR A 316 20.89 2.78 -7.54
N TYR A 317 21.75 1.80 -7.24
CA TYR A 317 21.44 0.38 -7.39
C TYR A 317 20.16 -0.03 -6.64
N VAL A 318 20.08 0.32 -5.35
CA VAL A 318 18.95 -0.03 -4.47
C VAL A 318 17.64 0.64 -4.91
N PRO A 319 17.56 1.98 -5.06
CA PRO A 319 16.30 2.63 -5.41
C PRO A 319 15.79 2.23 -6.80
N ALA A 320 16.65 1.94 -7.78
CA ALA A 320 16.23 1.47 -9.10
C ALA A 320 15.35 0.21 -8.99
N ARG A 321 15.85 -0.79 -8.25
CA ARG A 321 15.19 -2.10 -8.07
C ARG A 321 13.93 -1.99 -7.20
N VAL A 322 14.00 -1.20 -6.13
CA VAL A 322 12.88 -0.96 -5.22
C VAL A 322 11.74 -0.23 -5.95
N LEU A 323 12.04 0.76 -6.79
CA LEU A 323 11.03 1.47 -7.60
C LEU A 323 10.34 0.55 -8.61
N THR A 324 11.03 -0.46 -9.16
CA THR A 324 10.39 -1.47 -10.00
C THR A 324 9.29 -2.23 -9.22
N GLY A 325 9.59 -2.64 -7.99
CA GLY A 325 8.60 -3.27 -7.10
C GLY A 325 7.47 -2.32 -6.68
N PHE A 326 7.76 -1.04 -6.46
CA PHE A 326 6.71 -0.03 -6.23
C PHE A 326 5.81 0.16 -7.45
N GLY A 327 6.34 0.08 -8.67
CA GLY A 327 5.57 0.04 -9.90
C GLY A 327 4.56 -1.12 -9.92
N ALA A 328 4.99 -2.32 -9.50
CA ALA A 328 4.12 -3.49 -9.38
C ALA A 328 2.99 -3.28 -8.35
N ILE A 329 3.28 -2.64 -7.21
CA ILE A 329 2.25 -2.27 -6.22
C ILE A 329 1.27 -1.25 -6.80
N CYS A 330 1.75 -0.17 -7.43
CA CYS A 330 0.90 0.85 -8.04
C CYS A 330 0.00 0.26 -9.15
N PHE A 331 0.52 -0.67 -9.95
CA PHE A 331 -0.27 -1.39 -10.97
C PHE A 331 -1.29 -2.35 -10.35
N THR A 332 -0.95 -2.98 -9.23
CA THR A 332 -1.93 -3.74 -8.45
C THR A 332 -3.04 -2.83 -7.91
N LEU A 333 -2.67 -1.63 -7.43
CA LEU A 333 -3.62 -0.64 -6.97
C LEU A 333 -4.52 -0.12 -8.09
N TYR A 334 -4.06 -0.08 -9.35
CA TYR A 334 -4.90 0.18 -10.52
C TYR A 334 -6.04 -0.83 -10.63
N SER A 335 -5.71 -2.14 -10.61
CA SER A 335 -6.73 -3.18 -10.74
C SER A 335 -7.79 -3.08 -9.64
N ILE A 336 -7.39 -2.76 -8.40
CA ILE A 336 -8.33 -2.54 -7.29
C ILE A 336 -9.29 -1.37 -7.56
N VAL A 337 -8.81 -0.24 -8.08
CA VAL A 337 -9.70 0.90 -8.40
C VAL A 337 -10.72 0.51 -9.47
N SER A 338 -10.29 -0.20 -10.51
CA SER A 338 -11.19 -0.68 -11.57
C SER A 338 -12.24 -1.67 -11.05
N ILE A 339 -11.88 -2.51 -10.07
CA ILE A 339 -12.82 -3.39 -9.37
C ILE A 339 -13.83 -2.56 -8.56
N LEU A 340 -13.35 -1.58 -7.79
CA LEU A 340 -14.20 -0.73 -6.97
C LEU A 340 -15.20 0.05 -7.82
N GLU A 341 -14.76 0.61 -8.94
CA GLU A 341 -15.61 1.28 -9.92
C GLU A 341 -16.68 0.34 -10.47
N SER A 342 -16.29 -0.87 -10.86
CA SER A 342 -17.23 -1.89 -11.37
C SER A 342 -18.23 -2.36 -10.31
N GLY A 343 -17.83 -2.41 -9.04
CA GLY A 343 -18.66 -2.87 -7.93
C GLY A 343 -19.53 -1.80 -7.28
N ALA A 344 -19.15 -0.53 -7.44
CA ALA A 344 -19.88 0.62 -6.91
C ALA A 344 -20.93 1.18 -7.88
N SER A 345 -20.87 0.80 -9.17
CA SER A 345 -21.85 1.19 -10.17
C SER A 345 -23.25 0.70 -9.77
N LYS A 346 -24.18 1.65 -9.59
CA LYS A 346 -25.61 1.38 -9.39
C LYS A 346 -26.16 0.89 -10.74
N LYS A 347 -26.31 -0.43 -10.89
CA LYS A 347 -27.05 -1.03 -12.01
C LYS A 347 -28.42 -1.45 -11.54
#